data_AF-A0A929YKB7-F1
#
_entry.id   AF-A0A929YKB7-F1
#
_cell.length_a   1.000
_cell.length_b   1.000
_cell.length_c   1.000
_cell.angle_alpha   90.00
_cell.angle_beta   90.00
_cell.angle_gamma   90.00
#
_symmetry.space_group_name_H-M   'P 1'
#
loop_
_entity.id
_entity.type
_entity.pdbx_description
1 polymer ?
#
loop_
_entity_poly.entity_id
_entity_poly.type
_entity_poly.pdbx_seq_one_letter_code
_entity_poly.pdbx_strand_id
1 'polypeptide(L)'
;MSTTFLSKKGFKELQKEISGLEISEKALILELKEIGRAKSRDDKLRRNDVITQLENIQSKIFTKKDILRHAKPLPRKRDRL
;
A
#
# COMPACT_ATOMS: atom_id res chain seq x y z
N MET A 1 -12.62 5.36 12.85
CA MET A 1 -11.26 4.79 12.97
C MET A 1 -10.68 5.22 14.31
N SER A 2 -10.11 4.28 15.06
CA SER A 2 -9.46 4.56 16.36
C SER A 2 -8.11 5.24 16.15
N THR A 3 -7.69 6.08 17.11
CA THR A 3 -6.34 6.65 17.10
C THR A 3 -5.33 5.53 17.37
N THR A 4 -4.35 5.36 16.48
CA THR A 4 -3.32 4.33 16.61
C THR A 4 -2.05 4.95 17.18
N PHE A 5 -1.54 4.45 18.30
CA PHE A 5 -0.27 4.95 18.84
C PHE A 5 0.91 4.14 18.31
N LEU A 6 1.85 4.81 17.65
CA LEU A 6 3.04 4.18 17.07
C LEU A 6 4.32 4.74 17.69
N SER A 7 5.34 3.89 17.80
CA SER A 7 6.70 4.32 18.11
C SER A 7 7.32 5.02 16.90
N LYS A 8 8.41 5.79 17.11
CA LYS A 8 9.17 6.39 16.00
C LYS A 8 9.64 5.35 14.97
N LYS A 9 9.98 4.14 15.45
CA LYS A 9 10.33 3.01 14.58
C LYS A 9 9.10 2.53 13.78
N GLY A 10 7.95 2.39 14.43
CA GLY A 10 6.69 2.00 13.78
C GLY A 10 6.25 2.98 12.68
N PHE A 11 6.41 4.30 12.90
CA PHE A 11 6.17 5.29 11.85
C PHE A 11 7.09 5.10 10.63
N LYS A 12 8.40 4.86 10.86
CA LYS A 12 9.36 4.64 9.78
C LYS A 12 9.07 3.35 9.01
N GLU A 13 8.71 2.28 9.70
CA GLU A 13 8.35 1.00 9.08
C GLU A 13 7.07 1.14 8.25
N LEU A 14 6.04 1.80 8.79
CA LEU A 14 4.80 2.06 8.06
C LEU A 14 5.03 2.89 6.79
N GLN A 15 5.86 3.93 6.86
CA GLN A 15 6.24 4.72 5.69
C GLN A 15 7.03 3.90 4.67
N LYS A 16 8.00 3.10 5.12
CA LYS A 16 8.79 2.22 4.24
C LYS A 16 7.91 1.21 3.51
N GLU A 17 6.95 0.63 4.21
CA GLU A 17 5.99 -0.30 3.62
C GLU A 17 5.07 0.37 2.60
N ILE A 18 4.59 1.59 2.87
CA ILE A 18 3.80 2.37 1.91
C ILE A 18 4.64 2.62 0.65
N SER A 19 5.87 3.11 0.79
CA SER A 19 6.75 3.36 -0.36
C SER A 19 7.07 2.09 -1.15
N GLY A 20 7.28 0.96 -0.48
CA GLY A 20 7.45 -0.33 -1.16
C GLY A 20 6.24 -0.73 -1.99
N LEU A 21 5.03 -0.58 -1.42
CA LEU A 21 3.78 -0.85 -2.13
C LEU A 21 3.55 0.09 -3.31
N GLU A 22 3.90 1.38 -3.19
CA GLU A 22 3.78 2.36 -4.28
C GLU A 22 4.75 2.05 -5.44
N ILE A 23 5.94 1.52 -5.15
CA ILE A 23 6.87 1.04 -6.19
C ILE A 23 6.25 -0.16 -6.92
N SER A 24 5.71 -1.13 -6.17
CA SER A 24 5.04 -2.30 -6.76
C SER A 24 3.81 -1.91 -7.58
N GLU A 25 3.00 -0.97 -7.10
CA GLU A 25 1.85 -0.42 -7.85
C GLU A 25 2.31 0.14 -9.19
N LYS A 26 3.35 0.98 -9.21
CA LYS A 26 3.91 1.54 -10.45
C LYS A 26 4.39 0.45 -11.41
N ALA A 27 5.05 -0.59 -10.91
CA ALA A 27 5.50 -1.71 -11.73
C ALA A 27 4.31 -2.46 -12.37
N LEU A 28 3.25 -2.75 -11.61
CA LEU A 28 2.04 -3.40 -12.15
C LEU A 28 1.30 -2.51 -13.16
N ILE A 29 1.28 -1.19 -12.96
CA ILE A 29 0.71 -0.24 -13.95
C ILE A 29 1.49 -0.29 -15.25
N LEU A 30 2.83 -0.39 -15.18
CA LEU A 30 3.68 -0.52 -16.38
C LEU A 30 3.44 -1.86 -17.07
N GLU A 31 3.41 -2.96 -16.32
CA GLU A 31 3.09 -4.29 -16.88
C GLU A 31 1.72 -4.30 -17.56
N LEU A 32 0.71 -3.67 -16.95
CA LEU A 32 -0.62 -3.57 -17.54
C LEU A 32 -0.62 -2.76 -18.86
N LYS A 33 0.22 -1.73 -18.96
CA LYS A 33 0.43 -0.97 -20.20
C LYS A 33 1.12 -1.79 -21.27
N GLU A 34 2.11 -2.60 -20.90
CA GLU A 34 2.82 -3.51 -21.82
C GLU A 34 1.90 -4.60 -22.38
N ILE A 35 1.01 -5.16 -21.55
CA ILE A 35 -0.02 -6.10 -22.01
C ILE A 35 -1.00 -5.42 -23.00
N GLY A 36 -1.26 -4.12 -22.83
CA GLY A 36 -1.99 -3.29 -23.79
C GLY A 36 -3.40 -3.81 -24.08
N ARG A 37 -3.73 -3.99 -25.38
CA ARG A 37 -4.97 -4.67 -25.80
C ARG A 37 -4.69 -6.16 -25.94
N ALA A 38 -5.02 -6.93 -24.90
CA ALA A 38 -4.94 -8.39 -24.88
C ALA A 38 -5.62 -9.01 -26.11
N LYS A 39 -4.87 -9.73 -26.94
CA LYS A 39 -5.37 -10.34 -28.19
C LYS A 39 -5.65 -11.83 -28.00
N SER A 40 -4.84 -12.52 -27.20
CA SER A 40 -5.04 -13.93 -26.84
C SER A 40 -5.89 -14.10 -25.58
N ARG A 41 -6.46 -15.29 -25.37
CA ARG A 41 -7.09 -15.70 -24.10
C ARG A 41 -6.10 -15.60 -22.95
N ASP A 42 -4.85 -16.00 -23.18
CA ASP A 42 -3.81 -16.00 -22.14
C ASP A 42 -3.43 -14.57 -21.75
N ASP A 43 -3.35 -13.65 -22.71
CA ASP A 43 -3.14 -12.23 -22.44
C ASP A 43 -4.27 -11.63 -21.60
N LYS A 44 -5.52 -12.06 -21.85
CA LYS A 44 -6.69 -11.62 -21.07
C LYS A 44 -6.63 -12.13 -19.65
N LEU A 45 -6.24 -13.39 -19.46
CA LEU A 45 -6.07 -13.99 -18.14
C LEU A 45 -4.97 -13.25 -17.36
N ARG A 46 -3.79 -13.08 -17.96
CA ARG A 46 -2.67 -12.35 -17.37
C ARG A 46 -3.04 -10.91 -17.02
N ARG A 47 -3.80 -10.23 -17.88
CA ARG A 47 -4.31 -8.88 -17.62
C ARG A 47 -5.21 -8.84 -16.39
N ASN A 48 -6.14 -9.79 -16.27
CA ASN A 48 -7.04 -9.89 -15.12
C ASN A 48 -6.26 -10.16 -13.82
N ASP A 49 -5.23 -11.00 -13.87
CA ASP A 49 -4.37 -11.27 -12.72
C ASP A 49 -3.65 -10.00 -12.26
N VAL A 50 -3.06 -9.25 -13.19
CA VAL A 50 -2.38 -7.97 -12.91
C VAL A 50 -3.36 -6.95 -12.33
N ILE A 51 -4.58 -6.84 -12.87
CA ILE A 51 -5.62 -5.95 -12.35
C ILE A 51 -5.99 -6.32 -10.91
N THR A 52 -6.22 -7.62 -10.65
CA THR A 52 -6.57 -8.11 -9.31
C THR A 52 -5.44 -7.82 -8.31
N GLN A 53 -4.19 -7.98 -8.73
CA GLN A 53 -3.03 -7.63 -7.89
C GLN A 53 -2.96 -6.13 -7.62
N LEU A 54 -3.22 -5.29 -8.63
CA LEU A 54 -3.24 -3.84 -8.50
C LEU A 54 -4.29 -3.38 -7.48
N GLU A 55 -5.53 -3.86 -7.58
CA GLU A 55 -6.63 -3.53 -6.66
C GLU A 55 -6.28 -3.90 -5.20
N ASN A 56 -5.65 -5.06 -5.02
CA ASN A 56 -5.17 -5.50 -3.71
C ASN A 56 -4.08 -4.60 -3.15
N ILE A 57 -3.11 -4.19 -3.97
CA ILE A 57 -2.05 -3.26 -3.54
C ILE A 57 -2.63 -1.89 -3.21
N GLN A 58 -3.53 -1.36 -4.03
CA GLN A 58 -4.19 -0.09 -3.80
C GLN A 58 -5.00 -0.09 -2.49
N SER A 59 -5.73 -1.15 -2.22
CA SER A 59 -6.48 -1.33 -0.96
C SER A 59 -5.54 -1.36 0.25
N LYS A 60 -4.38 -2.01 0.14
CA LYS A 60 -3.34 -2.03 1.19
C LYS A 60 -2.73 -0.64 1.39
N ILE A 61 -2.40 0.08 0.32
CA ILE A 61 -1.86 1.44 0.38
C ILE A 61 -2.88 2.36 1.08
N PHE A 62 -4.15 2.29 0.67
CA PHE A 62 -5.23 3.09 1.25
C PHE A 62 -5.33 2.85 2.77
N THR A 63 -5.40 1.59 3.17
CA THR A 63 -5.49 1.22 4.60
C THR A 63 -4.29 1.72 5.40
N LYS A 64 -3.07 1.54 4.88
CA LYS A 64 -1.84 1.98 5.58
C LYS A 64 -1.71 3.50 5.64
N LYS A 65 -2.12 4.22 4.59
CA LYS A 65 -2.19 5.69 4.60
C LYS A 65 -3.24 6.19 5.59
N ASP A 66 -4.38 5.52 5.70
CA ASP A 66 -5.38 5.86 6.71
C ASP A 66 -4.86 5.64 8.13
N ILE A 67 -4.18 4.51 8.39
CA ILE A 67 -3.49 4.27 9.67
C ILE A 67 -2.46 5.37 9.94
N LEU A 68 -1.63 5.73 8.96
CA LEU A 68 -0.62 6.78 9.12
C LEU A 68 -1.24 8.14 9.46
N ARG A 69 -2.38 8.48 8.84
CA ARG A 69 -3.12 9.72 9.10
C ARG A 69 -3.65 9.81 10.53
N HIS A 70 -4.13 8.70 11.07
CA HIS A 70 -4.67 8.63 12.43
C HIS A 70 -3.62 8.21 13.47
N ALA A 71 -2.38 7.98 13.06
CA ALA A 71 -1.31 7.56 13.94
C ALA A 71 -0.80 8.74 14.77
N LYS A 72 -0.65 8.52 16.07
CA LYS A 72 -0.01 9.46 17.00
C LYS A 72 1.25 8.85 17.60
N PRO A 73 2.27 9.65 17.93
CA PRO A 73 3.43 9.16 18.67
C PRO A 73 3.00 8.62 20.04
N LEU A 74 3.58 7.50 20.45
CA LEU A 74 3.40 6.98 21.81
C LEU A 74 3.74 8.07 22.86
N PRO A 75 2.89 8.28 23.89
CA PRO A 75 3.17 9.23 24.96
C PRO A 75 4.50 8.91 25.65
N ARG A 76 5.29 9.94 25.97
CA ARG A 76 6.55 9.73 26.70
C ARG A 76 6.22 9.34 28.14
N LYS A 77 7.16 8.68 28.84
CA LYS A 77 6.96 8.28 30.24
C LYS A 77 6.60 9.46 31.17
N ARG A 78 6.97 10.70 30.81
CA ARG A 78 6.64 11.93 31.56
C ARG A 78 5.20 12.40 31.36
N ASP A 79 4.55 11.99 30.27
CA ASP A 79 3.20 12.42 29.89
C ASP A 79 2.13 11.44 30.39
N ARG A 80 2.51 10.46 31.23
CA ARG A 80 1.61 9.44 31.81
C ARG A 80 1.06 9.82 33.19
N LEU A 81 1.13 11.11 33.56
CA LEU A 81 0.61 11.64 34.82
C LEU A 81 -0.83 12.11 34.65
#